data_AF-A0A815WBP5-F1
#
_entry.id   AF-A0A815WBP5-F1
#
_cell.length_a   1.000
_cell.length_b   1.000
_cell.length_c   1.000
_cell.angle_alpha   90.00
_cell.angle_beta   90.00
_cell.angle_gamma   90.00
#
_symmetry.space_group_name_H-M   'P 1'
#
loop_
_entity.id
_entity.type
_entity.pdbx_description
1 polymer ?
#
loop_
_entity_poly.entity_id
_entity_poly.type
_entity_poly.pdbx_seq_one_letter_code
_entity_poly.pdbx_strand_id
1 'polypeptide(L)'
;MRQRLIRSIILSVALVYYLRLPTEEDRQQQNLAEPTREEFSRDMSRILPNSGSAVQSEMMAYITTENFLFPPGVALNQAVIVHVFVIVVSVATKIPLCTIGAPGQSKTLSFQIVLQNLQGSQLSLKQFCQKLPAGDAFFYLGSKYSRPEDIVAVFERAIKRERHYEQNQINTRCVVFLGETSLPDEKKMVLKVLHPYLDECKVVFVAVSNKLFDAANANRRKCSV
;
A
#
# COMPACT_ATOMS: atom_id res chain seq x y z
N MET A 1 -13.90 -22.71 -10.27
CA MET A 1 -14.31 -21.32 -10.62
C MET A 1 -14.95 -20.59 -9.45
N ARG A 2 -16.01 -21.13 -8.82
CA ARG A 2 -16.75 -20.52 -7.69
C ARG A 2 -15.87 -20.12 -6.48
N GLN A 3 -14.94 -20.98 -6.05
CA GLN A 3 -14.04 -20.65 -4.93
C GLN A 3 -13.11 -19.47 -5.22
N ARG A 4 -12.60 -19.34 -6.45
CA ARG A 4 -11.74 -18.20 -6.83
C ARG A 4 -12.51 -16.88 -6.75
N LEU A 5 -13.76 -16.88 -7.21
CA LEU A 5 -14.63 -15.71 -7.15
C LEU A 5 -14.87 -15.26 -5.71
N ILE A 6 -15.18 -16.19 -4.80
CA ILE A 6 -15.40 -15.89 -3.38
C ILE A 6 -14.13 -15.29 -2.75
N ARG A 7 -12.96 -15.87 -3.01
CA ARG A 7 -11.67 -15.34 -2.53
C ARG A 7 -11.40 -13.93 -3.03
N SER A 8 -11.66 -13.65 -4.31
CA SER A 8 -11.53 -12.32 -4.88
C SER A 8 -12.47 -11.30 -4.22
N ILE A 9 -13.71 -11.69 -3.89
CA ILE A 9 -14.66 -10.84 -3.17
C ILE A 9 -14.16 -10.56 -1.75
N ILE A 10 -13.67 -11.59 -1.04
CA ILE A 10 -13.13 -11.42 0.32
C ILE A 10 -11.95 -10.44 0.31
N LEU A 11 -11.00 -10.62 -0.62
CA LEU A 11 -9.84 -9.75 -0.73
C LEU A 11 -10.21 -8.33 -1.16
N SER A 12 -11.17 -8.15 -2.07
CA SER A 12 -11.60 -6.81 -2.48
C SER A 12 -12.26 -6.05 -1.34
N VAL A 13 -13.18 -6.69 -0.61
CA VAL A 13 -13.80 -6.13 0.61
C VAL A 13 -12.74 -5.84 1.66
N ALA A 14 -11.79 -6.74 1.85
CA ALA A 14 -10.74 -6.56 2.83
C ALA A 14 -9.83 -5.37 2.54
N LEU A 15 -9.42 -5.23 1.28
CA LEU A 15 -8.56 -4.14 0.81
C LEU A 15 -9.25 -2.78 0.83
N VAL A 16 -10.58 -2.73 0.78
CA VAL A 16 -11.34 -1.46 0.76
C VAL A 16 -11.76 -1.06 2.17
N TYR A 17 -12.23 -2.01 2.99
CA TYR A 17 -12.85 -1.73 4.28
C TYR A 17 -12.04 -2.32 5.45
N TYR A 18 -11.83 -3.63 5.48
CA TYR A 18 -11.24 -4.33 6.64
C TYR A 18 -9.91 -3.74 7.10
N LEU A 19 -8.97 -3.50 6.17
CA LEU A 19 -7.64 -2.99 6.52
C LEU A 19 -7.66 -1.54 7.03
N ARG A 20 -8.77 -0.80 6.83
CA ARG A 20 -8.94 0.56 7.35
C ARG A 20 -9.45 0.60 8.78
N LEU A 21 -10.06 -0.50 9.25
CA LEU A 21 -10.62 -0.56 10.60
C LEU A 21 -9.50 -0.74 11.63
N PRO A 22 -9.63 -0.16 12.82
CA PRO A 22 -8.74 -0.42 13.94
C PRO A 22 -8.88 -1.86 14.45
N THR A 23 -7.85 -2.36 15.11
CA THR A 23 -7.97 -3.56 15.94
C THR A 23 -8.68 -3.23 17.26
N GLU A 24 -9.17 -4.24 17.96
CA GLU A 24 -9.65 -4.09 19.35
C GLU A 24 -8.61 -3.42 20.26
N GLU A 25 -7.32 -3.75 20.09
CA GLU A 25 -6.23 -3.15 20.85
C GLU A 25 -6.08 -1.65 20.54
N ASP A 26 -6.12 -1.28 19.27
CA ASP A 26 -6.08 0.14 18.85
C ASP A 26 -7.28 0.91 19.44
N ARG A 27 -8.47 0.30 19.43
CA ARG A 27 -9.69 0.91 19.97
C ARG A 27 -9.57 1.20 21.46
N GLN A 28 -9.04 0.24 22.23
CA GLN A 28 -8.83 0.41 23.67
C GLN A 28 -7.76 1.45 23.99
N GLN A 29 -6.67 1.48 23.22
CA GLN A 29 -5.57 2.43 23.45
C GLN A 29 -5.92 3.86 23.05
N GLN A 30 -6.73 4.04 22.01
CA GLN A 30 -7.02 5.34 21.40
C GLN A 30 -8.44 5.85 21.68
N ASN A 31 -9.25 5.13 22.49
CA ASN A 31 -10.65 5.46 22.79
C ASN A 31 -11.49 5.73 21.52
N LEU A 32 -11.34 4.86 20.52
CA LEU A 32 -12.07 4.99 19.25
C LEU A 32 -13.51 4.49 19.38
N ALA A 33 -14.43 5.10 18.63
CA ALA A 33 -15.83 4.66 18.54
C ALA A 33 -16.14 3.86 17.26
N GLU A 34 -15.13 3.65 16.41
CA GLU A 34 -15.27 2.96 15.13
C GLU A 34 -15.37 1.43 15.30
N PRO A 35 -16.07 0.73 14.39
CA PRO A 35 -16.12 -0.73 14.40
C PRO A 35 -14.74 -1.34 14.16
N THR A 36 -14.44 -2.45 14.83
CA THR A 36 -13.12 -3.08 14.75
C THR A 36 -13.02 -4.10 13.62
N ARG A 37 -11.78 -4.48 13.29
CA ARG A 37 -11.50 -5.61 12.38
C ARG A 37 -12.16 -6.90 12.88
N GLU A 38 -12.12 -7.15 14.18
CA GLU A 38 -12.67 -8.34 14.82
C GLU A 38 -14.20 -8.38 14.70
N GLU A 39 -14.87 -7.23 14.92
CA GLU A 39 -16.31 -7.08 14.71
C GLU A 39 -16.68 -7.27 13.24
N PHE A 40 -15.96 -6.63 12.33
CA PHE A 40 -16.17 -6.77 10.89
C PHE A 40 -15.99 -8.22 10.42
N SER A 41 -14.95 -8.92 10.88
CA SER A 41 -14.72 -10.33 10.57
C SER A 41 -15.85 -11.21 11.07
N ARG A 42 -16.39 -10.94 12.27
CA ARG A 42 -17.55 -11.64 12.82
C ARG A 42 -18.77 -11.45 11.94
N ASP A 43 -19.06 -10.22 11.50
CA ASP A 43 -20.20 -9.95 10.63
C ASP A 43 -20.02 -10.53 9.22
N MET A 44 -18.82 -10.42 8.65
CA MET A 44 -18.49 -11.04 7.38
C MET A 44 -18.67 -12.55 7.40
N SER A 45 -18.30 -13.23 8.50
CA SER A 45 -18.45 -14.68 8.63
C SER A 45 -19.91 -15.16 8.66
N ARG A 46 -20.86 -14.26 8.99
CA ARG A 46 -22.30 -14.55 8.91
C ARG A 46 -22.80 -14.55 7.47
N ILE A 47 -22.20 -13.73 6.61
CA ILE A 47 -22.57 -13.57 5.19
C ILE A 47 -21.81 -14.58 4.32
N LEU A 48 -20.53 -14.80 4.61
CA LEU A 48 -19.64 -15.71 3.91
C LEU A 48 -19.06 -16.72 4.92
N PRO A 49 -19.67 -17.92 5.04
CA PRO A 49 -19.14 -18.97 5.90
C PRO A 49 -17.66 -19.23 5.59
N ASN A 50 -16.84 -19.39 6.63
CA ASN A 50 -15.37 -19.52 6.59
C ASN A 50 -14.57 -18.24 6.31
N SER A 51 -15.15 -17.03 6.38
CA SER A 51 -14.43 -15.78 6.05
C SER A 51 -13.65 -15.11 7.19
N GLY A 52 -13.90 -15.48 8.45
CA GLY A 52 -13.38 -14.74 9.63
C GLY A 52 -11.85 -14.72 9.74
N SER A 53 -11.18 -15.85 9.46
CA SER A 53 -9.73 -15.96 9.30
C SER A 53 -9.28 -15.87 7.84
N ALA A 54 -10.22 -15.83 6.88
CA ALA A 54 -9.91 -15.95 5.47
C ALA A 54 -9.12 -14.75 4.95
N VAL A 55 -9.36 -13.53 5.41
CA VAL A 55 -8.62 -12.37 4.88
C VAL A 55 -7.12 -12.54 5.09
N GLN A 56 -6.73 -12.85 6.31
CA GLN A 56 -5.33 -13.04 6.67
C GLN A 56 -4.75 -14.31 6.02
N SER A 57 -5.47 -15.43 6.07
CA SER A 57 -5.03 -16.67 5.42
C SER A 57 -4.90 -16.54 3.90
N GLU A 58 -5.79 -15.80 3.24
CA GLU A 58 -5.72 -15.55 1.81
C GLU A 58 -4.55 -14.62 1.47
N MET A 59 -4.29 -13.55 2.23
CA MET A 59 -3.09 -12.72 2.03
C MET A 59 -1.80 -13.53 2.22
N MET A 60 -1.74 -14.37 3.27
CA MET A 60 -0.60 -15.27 3.52
C MET A 60 -0.39 -16.28 2.38
N ALA A 61 -1.45 -16.72 1.71
CA ALA A 61 -1.33 -17.62 0.58
C ALA A 61 -0.64 -16.97 -0.64
N TYR A 62 -0.68 -15.64 -0.76
CA TYR A 62 0.04 -14.91 -1.81
C TYR A 62 1.46 -14.52 -1.38
N ILE A 63 1.65 -14.07 -0.14
CA ILE A 63 2.94 -13.58 0.35
C ILE A 63 3.69 -14.72 1.04
N THR A 64 4.32 -15.57 0.23
CA THR A 64 5.12 -16.73 0.67
C THR A 64 6.57 -16.60 0.20
N THR A 65 7.47 -17.36 0.82
CA THR A 65 8.88 -17.50 0.37
C THR A 65 9.02 -18.18 -1.00
N GLU A 66 7.97 -18.85 -1.47
CA GLU A 66 7.89 -19.40 -2.82
C GLU A 66 7.63 -18.28 -3.84
N ASN A 67 6.73 -17.35 -3.53
CA ASN A 67 6.31 -16.27 -4.41
C ASN A 67 7.22 -15.02 -4.35
N PHE A 68 7.87 -14.78 -3.21
CA PHE A 68 8.72 -13.61 -2.97
C PHE A 68 10.06 -14.01 -2.35
N LEU A 69 11.08 -13.17 -2.57
CA LEU A 69 12.34 -13.21 -1.88
C LEU A 69 12.33 -12.23 -0.71
N PHE A 70 12.71 -12.72 0.46
CA PHE A 70 12.83 -11.92 1.67
C PHE A 70 14.31 -11.82 2.07
N PRO A 71 14.78 -10.64 2.50
CA PRO A 71 16.14 -10.52 3.01
C PRO A 71 16.39 -11.43 4.22
N PRO A 72 17.63 -11.90 4.43
CA PRO A 72 17.99 -12.67 5.60
C PRO A 72 17.62 -11.93 6.90
N GLY A 73 17.06 -12.65 7.87
CA GLY A 73 16.67 -12.08 9.17
C GLY A 73 15.32 -11.36 9.18
N VAL A 74 14.61 -11.24 8.05
CA VAL A 74 13.24 -10.70 8.02
C VAL A 74 12.24 -11.82 8.36
N ALA A 75 11.55 -11.66 9.49
CA ALA A 75 10.44 -12.53 9.85
C ALA A 75 9.18 -12.19 9.03
N LEU A 76 8.53 -13.22 8.48
CA LEU A 76 7.22 -13.12 7.83
C LEU A 76 6.10 -13.00 8.87
N ASN A 77 6.08 -11.88 9.58
CA ASN A 77 4.99 -11.57 10.50
C ASN A 77 3.79 -10.95 9.76
N GLN A 78 2.67 -10.83 10.47
CA GLN A 78 1.43 -10.33 9.89
C GLN A 78 1.56 -8.92 9.31
N ALA A 79 2.34 -8.04 9.95
CA ALA A 79 2.54 -6.67 9.48
C ALA A 79 3.28 -6.65 8.13
N VAL A 80 4.36 -7.43 7.99
CA VAL A 80 5.10 -7.56 6.72
C VAL A 80 4.20 -8.12 5.63
N ILE A 81 3.45 -9.20 5.92
CA ILE A 81 2.54 -9.82 4.96
C ILE A 81 1.52 -8.82 4.45
N VAL A 82 0.82 -8.11 5.35
CA VAL A 82 -0.19 -7.13 4.97
C VAL A 82 0.43 -6.00 4.16
N HIS A 83 1.53 -5.41 4.63
CA HIS A 83 2.19 -4.30 3.93
C HIS A 83 2.69 -4.71 2.53
N VAL A 84 3.38 -5.83 2.40
CA VAL A 84 3.84 -6.35 1.10
C VAL A 84 2.63 -6.59 0.19
N PHE A 85 1.57 -7.22 0.70
CA PHE A 85 0.36 -7.49 -0.07
C PHE A 85 -0.30 -6.21 -0.61
N VAL A 86 -0.55 -5.21 0.25
CA VAL A 86 -1.20 -3.97 -0.18
C VAL A 86 -0.33 -3.15 -1.14
N ILE A 87 0.99 -3.16 -0.98
CA ILE A 87 1.92 -2.46 -1.88
C ILE A 87 1.93 -3.15 -3.25
N VAL A 88 1.98 -4.49 -3.29
CA VAL A 88 1.88 -5.25 -4.55
C VAL A 88 0.57 -4.94 -5.28
N VAL A 89 -0.55 -4.94 -4.55
CA VAL A 89 -1.86 -4.59 -5.13
C VAL A 89 -1.87 -3.15 -5.64
N SER A 90 -1.31 -2.20 -4.87
CA SER A 90 -1.20 -0.79 -5.27
C SER A 90 -0.40 -0.64 -6.56
N VAL A 91 0.74 -1.32 -6.68
CA VAL A 91 1.56 -1.32 -7.92
C VAL A 91 0.79 -1.95 -9.08
N ALA A 92 0.08 -3.05 -8.86
CA ALA A 92 -0.69 -3.72 -9.91
C ALA A 92 -1.91 -2.92 -10.40
N THR A 93 -2.52 -2.10 -9.53
CA THR A 93 -3.81 -1.44 -9.79
C THR A 93 -3.73 0.08 -9.91
N LYS A 94 -2.58 0.69 -9.64
CA LYS A 94 -2.38 2.14 -9.46
C LYS A 94 -3.21 2.77 -8.34
N ILE A 95 -3.83 1.98 -7.46
CA ILE A 95 -4.62 2.53 -6.35
C ILE A 95 -3.68 3.22 -5.35
N PRO A 96 -3.88 4.51 -5.03
CA PRO A 96 -3.06 5.21 -4.05
C PRO A 96 -3.15 4.57 -2.67
N LEU A 97 -1.98 4.25 -2.12
CA LEU A 97 -1.83 3.60 -0.82
C LEU A 97 -1.20 4.57 0.18
N CYS A 98 -1.76 4.57 1.38
CA CYS A 98 -1.18 5.22 2.53
C CYS A 98 -1.14 4.23 3.69
N THR A 99 0.04 3.95 4.21
CA THR A 99 0.19 3.14 5.42
C THR A 99 0.55 4.07 6.57
N ILE A 100 -0.25 4.02 7.64
CA ILE A 100 -0.05 4.81 8.85
C ILE A 100 0.20 3.84 9.99
N GLY A 101 1.11 4.10 10.90
CA GLY A 101 1.29 3.28 12.11
C GLY A 101 2.64 3.51 12.76
N ALA A 102 2.86 2.91 13.93
CA ALA A 102 4.02 3.20 14.76
C ALA A 102 5.37 3.02 14.02
N PRO A 103 6.43 3.77 14.41
CA PRO A 103 7.78 3.55 13.91
C PRO A 103 8.21 2.10 14.10
N GLY A 104 8.95 1.53 13.14
CA GLY A 104 9.48 0.18 13.24
C GLY A 104 8.51 -0.94 12.84
N GLN A 105 7.30 -0.64 12.37
CA GLN A 105 6.31 -1.61 11.91
C GLN A 105 6.56 -2.13 10.47
N SER A 106 7.83 -2.25 10.08
CA SER A 106 8.27 -2.82 8.80
C SER A 106 7.67 -2.18 7.52
N LYS A 107 7.13 -0.96 7.59
CA LYS A 107 6.45 -0.30 6.46
C LYS A 107 7.40 0.00 5.29
N THR A 108 8.47 0.76 5.56
CA THR A 108 9.50 1.07 4.56
C THR A 108 10.24 -0.18 4.08
N LEU A 109 10.52 -1.13 4.99
CA LEU A 109 11.12 -2.42 4.64
C LEU A 109 10.24 -3.20 3.66
N SER A 110 8.93 -3.26 3.90
CA SER A 110 7.99 -3.95 3.01
C SER A 110 7.94 -3.32 1.63
N PHE A 111 8.02 -1.99 1.54
CA PHE A 111 8.14 -1.29 0.27
C PHE A 111 9.41 -1.68 -0.49
N GLN A 112 10.55 -1.72 0.19
CA GLN A 112 11.82 -2.15 -0.40
C GLN A 112 11.77 -3.61 -0.88
N ILE A 113 11.18 -4.51 -0.09
CA ILE A 113 10.97 -5.92 -0.48
C ILE A 113 10.17 -5.99 -1.78
N VAL A 114 9.07 -5.22 -1.90
CA VAL A 114 8.26 -5.22 -3.12
C VAL A 114 9.06 -4.72 -4.31
N LEU A 115 9.75 -3.58 -4.20
CA LEU A 115 10.57 -3.07 -5.31
C LEU A 115 11.64 -4.07 -5.74
N GLN A 116 12.36 -4.69 -4.80
CA GLN A 116 13.39 -5.69 -5.11
C GLN A 116 12.82 -6.94 -5.80
N ASN A 117 11.57 -7.29 -5.52
CA ASN A 117 10.93 -8.44 -6.15
C ASN A 117 10.27 -8.10 -7.50
N LEU A 118 9.77 -6.88 -7.67
CA LEU A 118 9.06 -6.42 -8.87
C LEU A 118 10.01 -5.66 -9.80
N GLN A 119 10.95 -6.38 -10.41
CA GLN A 119 11.96 -5.83 -11.33
C GLN A 119 11.62 -6.10 -12.81
N GLY A 120 10.45 -6.69 -13.08
CA GLY A 120 10.00 -7.05 -14.43
C GLY A 120 10.34 -8.50 -14.78
N SER A 121 9.75 -8.99 -15.87
CA SER A 121 9.77 -10.42 -16.23
C SER A 121 11.17 -11.03 -16.40
N GLN A 122 12.16 -10.22 -16.81
CA GLN A 122 13.53 -10.68 -17.03
C GLN A 122 14.40 -10.67 -15.77
N LEU A 123 14.11 -9.79 -14.81
CA LEU A 123 14.95 -9.57 -13.62
C LEU A 123 14.34 -10.14 -12.33
N SER A 124 13.02 -10.23 -12.24
CA SER A 124 12.35 -10.85 -11.10
C SER A 124 12.71 -12.34 -11.00
N LEU A 125 13.25 -12.76 -9.86
CA LEU A 125 13.70 -14.15 -9.65
C LEU A 125 12.54 -15.13 -9.43
N LYS A 126 11.41 -14.67 -8.91
CA LYS A 126 10.24 -15.51 -8.65
C LYS A 126 9.23 -15.42 -9.79
N GLN A 127 8.77 -16.58 -10.26
CA GLN A 127 7.79 -16.68 -11.36
C GLN A 127 6.48 -15.93 -11.06
N PHE A 128 6.07 -15.88 -9.79
CA PHE A 128 4.92 -15.09 -9.37
C PHE A 128 5.13 -13.59 -9.66
N CYS A 129 6.27 -13.04 -9.25
CA CYS A 129 6.63 -11.63 -9.45
C CYS A 129 6.84 -11.26 -10.93
N GLN A 130 7.33 -12.18 -11.76
CA GLN A 130 7.51 -11.96 -13.20
C GLN A 130 6.21 -11.65 -13.95
N LYS A 131 5.06 -12.07 -13.40
CA LYS A 131 3.72 -11.81 -13.97
C LYS A 131 3.14 -10.46 -13.55
N LEU A 132 3.75 -9.81 -12.56
CA LEU A 132 3.34 -8.52 -12.05
C LEU A 132 4.12 -7.40 -12.76
N PRO A 133 3.57 -6.18 -12.83
CA PRO A 133 4.32 -5.04 -13.33
C PRO A 133 5.56 -4.76 -12.46
N ALA A 134 6.65 -4.34 -13.10
CA ALA A 134 7.82 -3.84 -12.39
C ALA A 134 7.49 -2.52 -11.67
N GLY A 135 8.17 -2.23 -10.56
CA GLY A 135 8.07 -0.95 -9.86
C GLY A 135 9.30 -0.08 -10.12
N ASP A 136 9.09 1.13 -10.67
CA ASP A 136 10.12 2.15 -10.86
C ASP A 136 9.89 3.32 -9.88
N ALA A 137 10.68 3.38 -8.82
CA ALA A 137 10.38 4.23 -7.66
C ALA A 137 10.98 5.64 -7.75
N PHE A 138 10.14 6.63 -7.45
CA PHE A 138 10.49 8.04 -7.32
C PHE A 138 10.34 8.45 -5.86
N PHE A 139 11.46 8.53 -5.15
CA PHE A 139 11.47 8.87 -3.72
C PHE A 139 11.36 10.38 -3.52
N TYR A 140 10.43 10.80 -2.67
CA TYR A 140 10.42 12.14 -2.09
C TYR A 140 10.86 12.07 -0.63
N LEU A 141 12.04 12.62 -0.36
CA LEU A 141 12.57 12.79 0.99
C LEU A 141 12.41 14.26 1.35
N GLY A 142 11.31 14.57 2.02
CA GLY A 142 11.01 15.91 2.49
C GLY A 142 12.04 16.39 3.52
N SER A 143 12.14 17.69 3.68
CA SER A 143 12.96 18.37 4.67
C SER A 143 12.15 19.47 5.35
N LYS A 144 12.72 20.09 6.39
CA LYS A 144 12.13 21.28 7.03
C LYS A 144 11.89 22.45 6.06
N TYR A 145 12.53 22.46 4.89
CA TYR A 145 12.36 23.48 3.84
C TYR A 145 11.58 23.00 2.63
N SER A 146 10.95 21.82 2.70
CA SER A 146 10.12 21.28 1.63
C SER A 146 9.06 22.27 1.16
N ARG A 147 8.99 22.47 -0.15
CA ARG A 147 7.97 23.29 -0.81
C ARG A 147 7.04 22.43 -1.65
N PRO A 148 5.80 22.87 -1.91
CA PRO A 148 4.85 22.13 -2.76
C PRO A 148 5.40 21.84 -4.16
N GLU A 149 6.20 22.75 -4.73
CA GLU A 149 6.77 22.62 -6.07
C GLU A 149 7.75 21.43 -6.16
N ASP A 150 8.43 21.10 -5.05
CA ASP A 150 9.35 19.97 -5.01
C ASP A 150 8.59 18.63 -5.15
N ILE A 151 7.38 18.53 -4.57
CA ILE A 151 6.50 17.37 -4.72
C ILE A 151 5.97 17.29 -6.16
N VAL A 152 5.48 18.41 -6.70
CA VAL A 152 5.01 18.52 -8.09
C VAL A 152 6.09 18.04 -9.07
N ALA A 153 7.33 18.49 -8.89
CA ALA A 153 8.44 18.08 -9.74
C ALA A 153 8.74 16.57 -9.69
N VAL A 154 8.49 15.90 -8.56
CA VAL A 154 8.59 14.44 -8.47
C VAL A 154 7.46 13.76 -9.24
N PHE A 155 6.22 14.20 -9.04
CA PHE A 155 5.05 13.64 -9.71
C PHE A 155 5.12 13.84 -11.23
N GLU A 156 5.46 15.03 -11.72
CA GLU A 156 5.56 15.29 -13.16
C GLU A 156 6.64 14.43 -13.84
N ARG A 157 7.79 14.22 -13.16
CA ARG A 157 8.83 13.30 -13.65
C ARG A 157 8.33 11.85 -13.71
N ALA A 158 7.65 11.40 -12.66
CA ALA A 158 7.06 10.06 -12.62
C ALA A 158 5.99 9.88 -13.71
N ILE A 159 5.09 10.85 -13.90
CA ILE A 159 4.03 10.82 -14.92
C ILE A 159 4.64 10.80 -16.33
N LYS A 160 5.66 11.61 -16.58
CA LYS A 160 6.37 11.60 -17.87
C LYS A 160 7.00 10.22 -18.14
N ARG A 161 7.59 9.59 -17.13
CA ARG A 161 8.20 8.25 -17.24
C ARG A 161 7.15 7.16 -17.44
N GLU A 162 6.02 7.23 -16.72
CA GLU A 162 4.88 6.31 -16.87
C GLU A 162 4.33 6.36 -18.30
N ARG A 163 4.10 7.57 -18.86
CA ARG A 163 3.64 7.74 -20.24
C ARG A 163 4.59 7.10 -21.24
N HIS A 164 5.90 7.22 -21.01
CA HIS A 164 6.89 6.57 -21.84
C HIS A 164 6.78 5.03 -21.76
N TYR A 165 6.59 4.45 -20.57
CA TYR A 165 6.35 3.01 -20.43
C TYR A 165 5.07 2.55 -21.13
N GLU A 166 3.98 3.30 -20.99
CA GLU A 166 2.70 3.01 -21.64
C GLU A 166 2.81 3.05 -23.17
N GLN A 167 3.47 4.06 -23.73
CA GLN A 167 3.71 4.20 -25.18
C GLN A 167 4.55 3.06 -25.77
N ASN A 168 5.51 2.56 -24.99
CA ASN A 168 6.42 1.49 -25.42
C ASN A 168 5.94 0.09 -24.98
N GLN A 169 4.73 -0.02 -24.43
CA GLN A 169 4.14 -1.27 -23.93
C GLN A 169 5.03 -2.01 -22.92
N ILE A 170 5.78 -1.25 -22.12
CA ILE A 170 6.65 -1.78 -21.07
C ILE A 170 5.79 -1.99 -19.82
N ASN A 171 5.75 -3.22 -19.30
CA ASN A 171 4.98 -3.57 -18.10
C ASN A 171 5.67 -3.11 -16.80
N THR A 172 5.83 -1.79 -16.67
CA THR A 172 6.45 -1.12 -15.52
C THR A 172 5.54 0.00 -15.05
N ARG A 173 5.47 0.20 -13.74
CA ARG A 173 4.70 1.27 -13.09
C ARG A 173 5.63 2.17 -12.30
N CYS A 174 5.54 3.47 -12.55
CA CYS A 174 6.19 4.48 -11.75
C CYS A 174 5.48 4.61 -10.40
N VAL A 175 6.26 4.57 -9.33
CA VAL A 175 5.78 4.60 -7.95
C VAL A 175 6.36 5.81 -7.23
N VAL A 176 5.55 6.81 -6.93
CA VAL A 176 5.95 7.92 -6.08
C VAL A 176 5.87 7.47 -4.62
N PHE A 177 7.02 7.45 -3.95
CA PHE A 177 7.14 7.04 -2.56
C PHE A 177 7.39 8.22 -1.63
N LEU A 178 6.54 8.35 -0.61
CA LEU A 178 6.62 9.37 0.44
C LEU A 178 6.95 8.69 1.78
N GLY A 179 8.19 8.83 2.26
CA GLY A 179 8.66 8.19 3.50
C GLY A 179 8.30 8.95 4.79
N GLU A 180 8.48 8.32 5.95
CA GLU A 180 8.07 8.86 7.26
C GLU A 180 8.66 10.25 7.59
N THR A 181 9.90 10.52 7.15
CA THR A 181 10.59 11.80 7.37
C THR A 181 10.14 12.91 6.43
N SER A 182 9.35 12.57 5.42
CA SER A 182 9.01 13.48 4.32
C SER A 182 7.70 14.25 4.52
N LEU A 183 7.01 14.01 5.64
CA LEU A 183 5.76 14.69 5.97
C LEU A 183 6.05 16.04 6.62
N PRO A 184 5.72 17.15 5.94
CA PRO A 184 5.86 18.47 6.53
C PRO A 184 4.87 18.64 7.67
N ASP A 185 5.22 19.47 8.65
CA ASP A 185 4.30 19.83 9.75
C ASP A 185 2.94 20.24 9.17
N GLU A 186 1.84 19.73 9.75
CA GLU A 186 0.45 19.95 9.30
C GLU A 186 0.13 21.42 9.01
N LYS A 187 0.83 22.34 9.70
CA LYS A 187 0.75 23.79 9.50
C LYS A 187 1.07 24.24 8.06
N LYS A 188 1.77 23.45 7.25
CA LYS A 188 2.34 23.90 5.96
C LYS A 188 1.45 23.69 4.73
N MET A 189 0.30 23.01 4.79
CA MET A 189 -0.58 22.74 3.62
C MET A 189 0.10 22.09 2.39
N VAL A 190 1.37 21.68 2.48
CA VAL A 190 2.19 21.18 1.37
C VAL A 190 1.59 19.92 0.76
N LEU A 191 0.84 19.13 1.53
CA LEU A 191 0.19 17.90 1.05
C LEU A 191 -1.07 18.15 0.22
N LYS A 192 -1.66 19.37 0.24
CA LYS A 192 -2.82 19.69 -0.62
C LYS A 192 -2.49 19.57 -2.11
N VAL A 193 -1.22 19.79 -2.46
CA VAL A 193 -0.74 19.64 -3.84
C VAL A 193 -0.87 18.19 -4.35
N LEU A 194 -1.04 17.21 -3.45
CA LEU A 194 -1.25 15.81 -3.82
C LEU A 194 -2.65 15.53 -4.35
N HIS A 195 -3.68 16.32 -3.98
CA HIS A 195 -5.08 15.98 -4.28
C HIS A 195 -5.32 15.71 -5.77
N PRO A 196 -4.89 16.58 -6.71
CA PRO A 196 -5.11 16.33 -8.13
C PRO A 196 -4.44 15.03 -8.61
N TYR A 197 -3.23 14.74 -8.12
CA TYR A 197 -2.49 13.54 -8.52
C TYR A 197 -3.10 12.25 -7.96
N LEU A 198 -3.65 12.30 -6.75
CA LEU A 198 -4.33 11.17 -6.12
C LEU A 198 -5.70 10.92 -6.76
N ASP A 199 -6.39 11.97 -7.21
CA ASP A 199 -7.68 11.83 -7.89
C ASP A 199 -7.50 11.26 -9.32
N GLU A 200 -6.46 11.69 -10.04
CA GLU A 200 -6.17 11.21 -11.40
C GLU A 200 -5.52 9.80 -11.45
N CYS A 201 -4.83 9.38 -10.39
CA CYS A 201 -4.15 8.06 -10.30
C CYS A 201 -3.26 7.70 -11.51
N LYS A 202 -2.63 8.69 -12.17
CA LYS A 202 -1.77 8.46 -13.35
C LYS A 202 -0.57 7.57 -13.03
N VAL A 203 0.00 7.73 -11.84
CA VAL A 203 1.12 6.95 -11.29
C VAL A 203 0.72 6.32 -9.95
N VAL A 204 1.44 5.27 -9.54
CA VAL A 204 1.23 4.65 -8.23
C VAL A 204 1.75 5.61 -7.16
N PHE A 205 1.00 5.75 -6.07
CA PHE A 205 1.44 6.53 -4.91
C PHE A 205 1.46 5.65 -3.66
N VAL A 206 2.58 5.65 -2.95
CA VAL A 206 2.74 4.96 -1.67
C VAL A 206 3.29 5.94 -0.65
N ALA A 207 2.51 6.23 0.39
CA ALA A 207 2.97 7.01 1.54
C ALA A 207 3.06 6.16 2.79
N VAL A 208 4.16 6.30 3.53
CA VAL A 208 4.36 5.69 4.84
C VAL A 208 4.48 6.79 5.88
N SER A 209 3.71 6.70 6.97
CA SER A 209 3.69 7.69 8.04
C SER A 209 3.58 7.08 9.42
N ASN A 210 4.18 7.75 10.40
CA ASN A 210 3.98 7.47 11.83
C ASN A 210 2.86 8.32 12.46
N LYS A 211 2.34 9.31 11.74
CA LYS A 211 1.25 10.19 12.18
C LYS A 211 0.03 10.03 11.29
N LEU A 212 -1.15 10.17 11.90
CA LEU A 212 -2.40 10.27 11.15
C LEU A 212 -2.30 11.43 10.15
N PHE A 213 -2.85 11.21 8.96
CA PHE A 213 -3.08 12.30 8.03
C PHE A 213 -4.42 12.94 8.34
N ASP A 214 -4.57 14.22 7.98
CA ASP A 214 -5.88 14.85 8.02
C ASP A 214 -6.92 14.07 7.19
N ALA A 215 -8.19 14.19 7.58
CA ALA A 215 -9.29 13.45 6.94
C ALA A 215 -9.40 13.75 5.43
N ALA A 216 -9.06 14.98 5.01
CA ALA A 216 -9.13 15.39 3.61
C ALA A 216 -8.12 14.64 2.72
N ASN A 217 -6.91 14.39 3.23
CA ASN A 217 -5.92 13.58 2.56
C ASN A 217 -6.26 12.08 2.72
N ALA A 218 -6.74 11.64 3.89
CA ALA A 218 -7.05 10.23 4.16
C ALA A 218 -8.20 9.68 3.30
N ASN A 219 -9.26 10.46 3.06
CA ASN A 219 -10.44 10.03 2.30
C ASN A 219 -10.13 9.66 0.84
N ARG A 220 -9.09 10.26 0.26
CA ARG A 220 -8.65 10.00 -1.13
C ARG A 220 -7.64 8.85 -1.25
N ARG A 221 -7.30 8.19 -0.14
CA ARG A 221 -6.28 7.13 -0.08
C ARG A 221 -6.86 5.88 0.55
N LYS A 222 -6.32 4.71 0.20
CA LYS A 222 -6.47 3.53 1.06
C LYS A 222 -5.51 3.70 2.24
N CYS A 223 -6.03 4.18 3.38
CA CYS A 223 -5.31 4.24 4.64
C CYS A 223 -5.43 2.90 5.37
N SER A 224 -4.39 2.08 5.37
CA SER A 224 -4.34 0.87 6.21
C SER A 224 -3.49 1.15 7.45
N VAL A 225 -4.07 0.89 8.63
CA VAL A 225 -3.43 1.01 9.95
C VAL A 225 -2.59 -0.24 10.25
#